data_AF-A0A4V2FRS9-F1
#
_entry.id   AF-A0A4V2FRS9-F1
#
_cell.length_a   1.000
_cell.length_b   1.000
_cell.length_c   1.000
_cell.angle_alpha   90.00
_cell.angle_beta   90.00
_cell.angle_gamma   90.00
#
_symmetry.space_group_name_H-M   'P 1'
#
loop_
_entity.id
_entity.type
_entity.pdbx_description
1 polymer ?
#
loop_
_entity_poly.entity_id
_entity_poly.type
_entity_poly.pdbx_seq_one_letter_code
_entity_poly.pdbx_strand_id
1 'polypeptide(L)' 'MAFDPDVLRNQIDIYKRLKQNGYLESAQKELESIEHQLALVQQSDTAQYEELKAELAL' A
#
# COMPACT_ATOMS: atom_id res chain seq x y z
N MET A 1 12.30 12.32 5.37
CA MET A 1 11.43 12.20 4.18
C MET A 1 10.01 12.15 4.70
N ALA A 2 9.16 13.07 4.28
CA ALA A 2 7.76 13.08 4.69
C ALA A 2 7.06 11.86 4.07
N PHE A 3 6.18 11.23 4.83
CA PHE A 3 5.30 10.19 4.30
C PHE A 3 4.26 10.87 3.40
N ASP A 4 4.15 10.42 2.14
CA ASP A 4 3.19 10.93 1.17
C ASP A 4 2.05 9.93 0.96
N PRO A 5 0.84 10.18 1.51
CA PRO A 5 -0.29 9.26 1.40
C PRO A 5 -0.75 9.04 -0.05
N ASP A 6 -0.59 10.05 -0.91
CA ASP A 6 -0.89 9.95 -2.35
C ASP A 6 -0.01 8.91 -3.05
N VAL A 7 1.28 8.83 -2.67
CA VAL A 7 2.21 7.84 -3.23
C VAL A 7 1.77 6.44 -2.82
N LEU A 8 1.42 6.24 -1.55
CA LEU A 8 0.99 4.94 -1.04
C LEU A 8 -0.32 4.48 -1.69
N ARG A 9 -1.29 5.38 -1.89
CA ARG A 9 -2.52 5.08 -2.65
C ARG A 9 -2.21 4.65 -4.08
N ASN A 10 -1.28 5.33 -4.74
CA ASN A 10 -0.88 4.97 -6.10
C ASN A 10 -0.19 3.59 -6.14
N GLN A 11 0.63 3.24 -5.14
CA GLN A 11 1.20 1.89 -5.02
C GLN A 11 0.12 0.82 -4.82
N ILE A 12 -0.89 1.10 -3.98
CA ILE A 12 -2.04 0.21 -3.79
C ILE A 12 -2.78 -0.03 -5.11
N ASP A 13 -3.01 1.02 -5.91
CA ASP A 13 -3.66 0.89 -7.21
C ASP A 13 -2.83 0.04 -8.19
N ILE A 14 -1.51 0.27 -8.24
CA ILE A 14 -0.57 -0.52 -9.05
C ILE A 14 -0.62 -1.99 -8.62
N TYR A 15 -0.57 -2.28 -7.32
CA TYR A 15 -0.68 -3.64 -6.79
C TYR A 15 -1.99 -4.32 -7.24
N LYS A 16 -3.13 -3.62 -7.14
CA LYS A 16 -4.43 -4.16 -7.58
C LYS A 16 -4.41 -4.50 -9.06
N ARG A 17 -3.86 -3.60 -9.90
CA ARG A 17 -3.71 -3.87 -11.34
C ARG A 17 -2.79 -5.05 -11.60
N LEU A 18 -1.63 -5.14 -10.94
CA LEU A 18 -0.69 -6.25 -11.12
C LEU A 18 -1.32 -7.59 -10.72
N LYS A 19 -2.05 -7.62 -9.59
CA LYS A 19 -2.78 -8.80 -9.11
C LYS A 19 -3.86 -9.24 -10.10
N GLN A 20 -4.64 -8.29 -10.62
CA GLN A 20 -5.69 -8.57 -11.62
C GLN A 20 -5.13 -9.06 -12.96
N ASN A 21 -3.98 -8.52 -13.38
CA ASN A 21 -3.33 -8.90 -14.64
C ASN A 21 -2.46 -10.18 -14.52
N GLY A 22 -2.42 -10.82 -13.35
CA GLY A 22 -1.68 -12.07 -13.15
C GLY A 22 -0.18 -11.93 -12.93
N TYR A 23 0.33 -10.72 -12.71
CA TYR A 23 1.75 -10.46 -12.43
C TYR A 23 2.08 -10.70 -10.95
N LEU A 24 2.03 -11.96 -10.52
CA LEU A 24 2.18 -12.35 -9.11
C LEU A 24 3.50 -11.88 -8.47
N GLU A 25 4.64 -12.07 -9.12
CA GLU A 25 5.95 -11.67 -8.54
C GLU A 25 6.09 -10.15 -8.36
N SER A 26 5.60 -9.37 -9.32
CA SER A 26 5.64 -7.91 -9.23
C SER A 26 4.63 -7.40 -8.21
N ALA A 27 3.44 -8.00 -8.16
CA ALA A 27 2.45 -7.72 -7.13
C ALA A 27 2.99 -8.04 -5.73
N GLN A 28 3.78 -9.11 -5.58
CA GLN A 28 4.34 -9.50 -4.29
C GLN A 28 5.38 -8.50 -3.79
N LYS A 29 6.27 -8.02 -4.68
CA LYS A 29 7.24 -6.97 -4.36
C LYS A 29 6.56 -5.64 -4.02
N GLU A 30 5.53 -5.25 -4.78
CA GLU A 30 4.79 -4.03 -4.45
C GLU A 30 4.01 -4.16 -3.15
N LEU A 31 3.42 -5.32 -2.86
CA LEU A 31 2.74 -5.58 -1.60
C LEU A 31 3.69 -5.42 -0.41
N GLU A 32 4.90 -5.98 -0.50
CA GLU A 32 5.91 -5.85 0.55
C GLU A 32 6.31 -4.38 0.77
N SER A 33 6.42 -3.59 -0.30
CA SER A 33 6.68 -2.15 -0.23
C SER A 33 5.54 -1.39 0.46
N ILE A 34 4.29 -1.69 0.08
CA ILE A 34 3.07 -1.11 0.66
C ILE A 34 2.96 -1.47 2.14
N GLU A 35 3.17 -2.72 2.52
CA GLU A 35 3.12 -3.16 3.92
C GLU A 35 4.20 -2.48 4.77
N HIS A 36 5.41 -2.30 4.23
CA HIS A 36 6.47 -1.56 4.91
C HIS A 36 6.09 -0.08 5.12
N GLN A 37 5.53 0.57 4.11
CA GLN A 37 5.03 1.94 4.24
C GLN A 37 3.87 2.03 5.26
N LEU A 38 2.91 1.11 5.21
CA LEU A 38 1.81 1.04 6.17
C LEU A 38 2.30 0.88 7.61
N ALA A 39 3.33 0.07 7.85
CA ALA A 39 3.93 -0.09 9.17
C ALA A 39 4.60 1.20 9.69
N LEU A 40 5.13 2.04 8.80
CA LEU A 40 5.66 3.37 9.16
C LEU A 40 4.54 4.35 9.49
N VAL A 41 3.44 4.32 8.72
CA VAL A 41 2.24 5.13 9.00
C VAL A 41 1.63 4.72 10.32
N GLN A 42 1.48 3.43 10.60
CA GLN A 42 0.89 2.95 11.85
C GLN A 42 1.57 3.51 13.10
N GLN A 43 2.90 3.69 13.05
CA GLN A 43 3.69 4.24 14.15
C GLN A 43 3.54 5.76 14.31
N SER A 44 3.12 6.46 13.26
CA SER A 44 3.02 7.93 13.24
C SER A 44 1.56 8.39 13.38
N ASP A 45 0.65 7.79 12.63
CA ASP A 45 -0.76 8.13 12.55
C ASP A 45 -1.62 6.88 12.32
N THR A 46 -2.21 6.38 13.39
CA THR A 46 -3.03 5.16 13.36
C THR A 46 -4.32 5.35 12.55
N ALA A 47 -4.93 6.54 12.57
CA ALA A 47 -6.17 6.79 11.83
C ALA A 47 -5.93 6.72 10.31
N GLN A 48 -4.84 7.31 9.85
CA GLN A 48 -4.43 7.23 8.45
C GLN A 48 -4.09 5.79 8.03
N TYR A 49 -3.43 5.01 8.90
CA TYR A 49 -3.17 3.60 8.65
C TYR A 49 -4.46 2.79 8.45
N GLU A 50 -5.48 3.00 9.28
CA GLU A 50 -6.75 2.27 9.14
C GLU A 50 -7.48 2.59 7.83
N GLU A 51 -7.45 3.86 7.40
CA GLU A 51 -8.01 4.28 6.12
C GLU A 51 -7.33 3.58 4.94
N LEU A 52 -5.99 3.63 4.89
CA LEU A 52 -5.20 3.02 3.81
C LEU A 52 -5.30 1.48 3.80
N LYS A 53 -5.38 0.86 4.98
CA LYS A 53 -5.60 -0.57 5.12
C LYS A 53 -6.96 -0.99 4.57
N ALA A 54 -8.00 -0.20 4.82
CA ALA A 54 -9.32 -0.44 4.26
C ALA A 54 -9.30 -0.35 2.72
N GLU A 55 -8.54 0.60 2.15
CA GLU A 55 -8.34 0.68 0.70
C GLU A 55 -7.64 -0.56 0.11
N LEU A 56 -6.70 -1.18 0.83
CA LEU A 56 -6.01 -2.40 0.40
C LEU A 56 -6.92 -3.66 0.36
N ALA A 57 -7.93 -3.71 1.23
CA ALA A 57 -8.77 -4.90 1.46
C ALA A 57 -9.96 -5.07 0.47
N LEU A 58 -10.19 -4.08 -0.42
CA LEU A 58 -11.26 -4.04 -1.43
C LEU A 58 -10.75 -4.35 -2.84
#